data_AF-A0A497SP39-F1
#
_entry.id   AF-A0A497SP39-F1
#
_cell.length_a   1.000
_cell.length_b   1.000
_cell.length_c   1.000
_cell.angle_alpha   90.00
_cell.angle_beta   90.00
_cell.angle_gamma   90.00
#
_symmetry.space_group_name_H-M   'P 1'
#
loop_
_entity.id
_entity.type
_entity.pdbx_description
1 polymer ?
#
loop_
_entity_poly.entity_id
_entity_poly.type
_entity_poly.pdbx_seq_one_letter_code
_entity_poly.pdbx_strand_id
1 'polypeptide(L)'
;DAKKLNWKCGNCGGTINKGVKDRILELSDCDGNPERPKYIHIYPLIEIIAIAHNIKTLYSESVSEIWEKFIKKFGNEIRVLIDVEIEKLKKIDKKVAEYIDAFRQDKIKQIPGGGGVYGKLLPLGKKPKIEFFKYRQKSLSEF
;
A
#
# COMPACT_ATOMS: atom_id res chain seq x y z
N ASP A 1 15.52 -15.66 -8.08
CA ASP A 1 16.70 -15.32 -7.26
C ASP A 1 16.77 -16.04 -5.92
N ALA A 2 15.73 -15.98 -5.08
CA ALA A 2 15.74 -16.62 -3.74
C ALA A 2 16.17 -18.10 -3.75
N LYS A 3 15.67 -18.91 -4.70
CA LYS A 3 16.07 -20.32 -4.88
C LYS A 3 17.58 -20.48 -5.18
N LYS A 4 18.14 -19.62 -6.06
CA LYS A 4 19.58 -19.62 -6.41
C LYS A 4 20.46 -19.23 -5.22
N LEU A 5 19.91 -18.43 -4.31
CA LEU A 5 20.56 -17.98 -3.09
C LEU A 5 20.33 -18.92 -1.89
N ASN A 6 19.77 -20.11 -2.10
CA ASN A 6 19.39 -21.04 -1.02
C ASN A 6 18.57 -20.36 0.09
N TRP A 7 17.68 -19.44 -0.29
CA TRP A 7 16.84 -18.66 0.63
C TRP A 7 17.62 -17.82 1.65
N LYS A 8 18.86 -17.41 1.32
CA LYS A 8 19.68 -16.51 2.14
C LYS A 8 19.91 -15.18 1.43
N CYS A 9 19.74 -14.08 2.15
CA CYS A 9 19.92 -12.74 1.62
C CYS A 9 21.39 -12.51 1.22
N GLY A 10 21.64 -12.15 -0.04
CA GLY A 10 23.00 -11.88 -0.52
C GLY A 10 23.66 -10.64 0.10
N ASN A 11 22.90 -9.77 0.78
CA ASN A 11 23.41 -8.56 1.42
C ASN A 11 23.71 -8.74 2.92
N CYS A 12 22.80 -9.38 3.67
CA CYS A 12 22.91 -9.50 5.14
C CYS A 12 22.92 -10.94 5.66
N GLY A 13 22.81 -11.96 4.80
CA GLY A 13 22.75 -13.37 5.21
C GLY A 13 21.44 -13.82 5.88
N GLY A 14 20.50 -12.91 6.14
CA GLY A 14 19.19 -13.23 6.71
C GLY A 14 18.36 -14.16 5.83
N THR A 15 17.35 -14.82 6.40
CA THR A 15 16.46 -15.72 5.65
C THR A 15 15.52 -14.92 4.74
N ILE A 16 15.44 -15.30 3.46
CA ILE A 16 14.49 -14.75 2.52
C ILE A 16 13.16 -15.48 2.72
N ASN A 17 12.07 -14.73 2.94
CA ASN A 17 10.73 -15.29 3.02
C ASN A 17 10.05 -15.23 1.64
N LYS A 18 9.42 -16.34 1.22
CA LYS A 18 8.67 -16.39 -0.04
C LYS A 18 7.50 -15.41 0.01
N GLY A 19 7.37 -14.57 -1.02
CA GLY A 19 6.22 -13.67 -1.13
C GLY A 19 4.95 -14.40 -1.56
N VAL A 20 3.79 -13.92 -1.12
CA VAL A 20 2.48 -14.47 -1.51
C VAL A 20 2.30 -14.42 -3.04
N LYS A 21 2.69 -13.30 -3.67
CA LYS A 21 2.66 -13.15 -5.13
C LYS A 21 3.46 -14.25 -5.83
N ASP A 22 4.67 -14.55 -5.36
CA ASP A 22 5.50 -15.60 -5.97
C ASP A 22 4.85 -16.98 -5.82
N ARG A 23 4.22 -17.25 -4.66
CA ARG A 23 3.50 -18.50 -4.46
C ARG A 23 2.29 -18.63 -5.40
N ILE A 24 1.56 -17.54 -5.64
CA ILE A 24 0.47 -17.52 -6.62
C ILE A 24 1.01 -17.82 -8.02
N LEU A 25 2.11 -17.17 -8.43
CA LEU A 25 2.73 -17.41 -9.74
C LEU A 25 3.25 -18.84 -9.91
N GLU A 26 3.74 -19.49 -8.84
CA GLU A 26 4.14 -20.90 -8.88
C GLU A 26 2.96 -21.87 -9.08
N LEU A 27 1.76 -21.47 -8.69
CA LEU A 27 0.54 -22.30 -8.74
C LEU A 27 -0.37 -21.94 -9.93
N SER A 28 -0.18 -20.78 -10.53
CA SER A 28 -1.03 -20.27 -11.61
C SER A 28 -0.96 -21.21 -12.81
N ASP A 29 -2.13 -21.63 -13.26
CA ASP A 29 -2.33 -22.55 -14.39
C ASP A 29 -3.03 -21.87 -15.58
N CYS A 30 -3.47 -20.62 -15.40
CA CYS A 30 -4.11 -19.82 -16.42
C CYS A 30 -3.56 -18.39 -16.45
N ASP A 31 -3.67 -17.77 -17.62
CA ASP A 31 -3.39 -16.36 -17.84
C ASP A 31 -4.68 -15.54 -17.78
N GLY A 32 -4.63 -14.39 -17.10
CA GLY A 32 -5.73 -13.44 -17.05
C GLY A 32 -6.64 -13.58 -15.82
N ASN A 33 -7.75 -12.84 -15.84
CA ASN A 33 -8.78 -12.90 -14.81
C ASN A 33 -10.08 -13.39 -15.45
N PRO A 34 -10.84 -14.30 -14.80
CA PRO A 34 -12.20 -14.61 -15.22
C PRO A 34 -13.08 -13.36 -15.13
N GLU A 35 -14.23 -13.37 -15.82
CA GLU A 35 -15.24 -12.33 -15.62
C GLU A 35 -15.68 -12.29 -14.15
N ARG A 36 -15.33 -11.20 -13.47
CA ARG A 36 -15.59 -11.01 -12.04
C ARG A 36 -15.84 -9.54 -11.71
N PRO A 37 -16.58 -9.24 -10.64
CA PRO A 37 -16.74 -7.88 -10.16
C PRO A 37 -15.38 -7.21 -9.89
N LYS A 38 -15.33 -5.88 -10.08
CA LYS A 38 -14.12 -5.09 -9.80
C LYS A 38 -13.73 -5.24 -8.33
N TYR A 39 -12.48 -5.60 -8.07
CA TYR A 39 -11.92 -5.54 -6.72
C TYR A 39 -11.60 -4.08 -6.38
N ILE A 40 -12.19 -3.57 -5.30
CA ILE A 40 -11.89 -2.25 -4.77
C ILE A 40 -10.77 -2.41 -3.74
N HIS A 41 -9.59 -1.88 -4.05
CA HIS A 41 -8.51 -1.80 -3.07
C HIS A 41 -8.90 -0.75 -2.05
N ILE A 42 -9.06 -1.11 -0.77
CA ILE A 42 -9.43 -0.17 0.30
C ILE A 42 -8.27 -0.02 1.29
N TYR A 43 -7.99 1.23 1.64
CA TYR A 43 -7.06 1.56 2.72
C TYR A 43 -7.83 2.13 3.91
N PRO A 44 -7.40 1.86 5.15
CA PRO A 44 -8.00 2.48 6.32
C PRO A 44 -8.00 4.00 6.22
N LEU A 45 -9.09 4.64 6.62
CA LEU A 45 -9.24 6.09 6.61
C LEU A 45 -8.17 6.77 7.49
N ILE A 46 -7.76 6.13 8.58
CA ILE A 46 -6.66 6.60 9.44
C ILE A 46 -5.33 6.71 8.68
N GLU A 47 -5.02 5.79 7.76
CA GLU A 47 -3.80 5.86 6.95
C GLU A 47 -3.87 7.01 5.95
N ILE A 48 -5.05 7.21 5.35
CA ILE A 48 -5.30 8.31 4.43
C ILE A 48 -5.14 9.65 5.17
N ILE A 49 -5.73 9.78 6.37
CA ILE A 49 -5.61 10.99 7.20
C ILE A 49 -4.15 11.24 7.59
N ALA A 50 -3.47 10.21 8.08
CA ALA A 50 -2.08 10.32 8.50
C ALA A 50 -1.18 10.82 7.35
N ILE A 51 -1.37 10.30 6.13
CA ILE A 51 -0.56 10.70 4.97
C ILE A 51 -0.96 12.10 4.48
N ALA A 52 -2.25 12.41 4.45
CA ALA A 52 -2.74 13.73 4.06
C ALA A 52 -2.16 14.86 4.94
N HIS A 53 -1.94 14.57 6.22
CA HIS A 53 -1.38 15.52 7.19
C HIS A 53 0.10 15.30 7.51
N ASN A 54 0.78 14.37 6.82
CA ASN A 54 2.18 14.02 7.06
C ASN A 54 2.48 13.64 8.54
N ILE A 55 1.54 12.95 9.16
CA ILE A 55 1.63 12.42 10.52
C ILE A 55 2.21 11.00 10.46
N LYS A 56 3.24 10.74 11.27
CA LYS A 56 3.91 9.43 11.29
C LYS A 56 3.15 8.37 12.09
N THR A 57 2.43 8.80 13.12
CA THR A 57 1.72 7.91 14.05
C THR A 57 0.26 7.79 13.64
N LEU A 58 -0.16 6.60 13.21
CA LEU A 58 -1.54 6.35 12.74
C LEU A 58 -2.60 6.58 13.82
N TYR A 59 -2.24 6.36 15.09
CA TYR A 59 -3.15 6.46 16.24
C TYR A 59 -2.91 7.73 17.07
N SER A 60 -2.36 8.80 16.47
CA SER A 60 -2.27 10.07 17.19
C SER A 60 -3.67 10.65 17.42
N GLU A 61 -3.82 11.41 18.51
CA GLU A 61 -5.06 12.12 18.84
C GLU A 61 -5.57 12.94 17.66
N SER A 62 -4.68 13.66 16.97
CA SER A 62 -5.01 14.43 15.77
C SER A 62 -5.61 13.61 14.62
N VAL A 63 -5.16 12.37 14.40
CA VAL A 63 -5.73 11.48 13.38
C VAL A 63 -7.10 10.99 13.82
N SER A 64 -7.20 10.59 15.10
CA SER A 64 -8.45 10.11 15.70
C SER A 64 -9.55 11.18 15.66
N GLU A 65 -9.24 12.43 15.99
CA GLU A 65 -10.20 13.54 15.93
C GLU A 65 -10.75 13.78 14.52
N ILE A 66 -9.89 13.72 13.49
CA ILE A 66 -10.30 13.90 12.10
C ILE A 66 -11.17 12.72 11.67
N TRP A 67 -10.74 11.50 11.99
CA TRP A 67 -11.50 10.28 11.70
C TRP A 67 -12.89 10.35 12.33
N GLU A 68 -12.98 10.71 13.62
CA GLU A 68 -14.25 10.85 14.32
C GLU A 68 -15.18 11.87 13.68
N LYS A 69 -14.66 13.00 13.16
CA LYS A 69 -15.49 13.99 12.44
C LYS A 69 -16.15 13.37 11.21
N PHE A 70 -15.41 12.57 10.44
CA PHE A 70 -15.96 11.85 9.29
C PHE A 70 -17.02 10.83 9.71
N ILE A 71 -16.72 10.00 10.72
CA ILE A 71 -17.64 8.96 11.17
C ILE A 71 -18.91 9.55 11.79
N LYS A 72 -18.81 10.56 12.66
CA LYS A 72 -19.97 11.24 13.26
C LYS A 72 -20.87 11.87 12.18
N LYS A 73 -20.30 12.36 11.08
CA LYS A 73 -21.08 13.01 10.02
C LYS A 73 -21.71 12.02 9.02
N PHE A 74 -21.01 10.94 8.67
CA PHE A 74 -21.39 10.05 7.58
C PHE A 74 -21.74 8.61 8.01
N GLY A 75 -21.56 8.30 9.29
CA GLY A 75 -21.98 7.05 9.94
C GLY A 75 -20.88 6.00 10.03
N ASN A 76 -20.18 5.69 8.93
CA ASN A 76 -19.11 4.68 8.93
C ASN A 76 -18.03 4.94 7.87
N GLU A 77 -16.90 4.25 8.04
CA GLU A 77 -15.70 4.43 7.23
C GLU A 77 -15.89 4.01 5.77
N ILE A 78 -16.56 2.89 5.52
CA ILE A 78 -16.78 2.37 4.16
C ILE A 78 -17.57 3.40 3.34
N ARG A 79 -18.63 3.99 3.90
CA ARG A 79 -19.41 5.04 3.24
C ARG A 79 -18.55 6.26 2.92
N VAL A 80 -17.68 6.67 3.83
CA VAL A 80 -16.76 7.80 3.62
C VAL A 80 -15.82 7.51 2.46
N LEU A 81 -15.27 6.30 2.40
CA LEU A 81 -14.30 5.91 1.38
C LEU A 81 -14.91 5.64 0.01
N ILE A 82 -16.17 5.19 -0.08
CA ILE A 82 -16.78 4.74 -1.34
C ILE A 82 -17.95 5.63 -1.79
N ASP A 83 -18.93 5.87 -0.92
CA ASP A 83 -20.24 6.36 -1.34
C ASP A 83 -20.39 7.89 -1.27
N VAL A 84 -19.79 8.53 -0.27
CA VAL A 84 -20.01 9.96 0.01
C VAL A 84 -19.37 10.83 -1.08
N GLU A 85 -20.10 11.81 -1.62
CA GLU A 85 -19.56 12.77 -2.59
C GLU A 85 -18.35 13.55 -2.06
N ILE A 86 -17.32 13.73 -2.91
CA ILE A 86 -16.08 14.43 -2.54
C ILE A 86 -16.33 15.86 -2.04
N GLU A 87 -17.29 16.59 -2.61
CA GLU A 87 -17.63 17.95 -2.15
C GLU A 87 -18.18 17.99 -0.72
N LYS A 88 -18.84 16.93 -0.26
CA LYS A 88 -19.28 16.80 1.15
C LYS A 88 -18.10 16.50 2.06
N LEU A 89 -17.14 15.69 1.61
CA LEU A 89 -15.91 15.37 2.35
C LEU A 89 -15.02 16.60 2.52
N LYS A 90 -14.89 17.44 1.47
CA LYS A 90 -14.10 18.69 1.50
C LYS A 90 -14.55 19.67 2.59
N LYS A 91 -15.82 19.62 3.00
CA LYS A 91 -16.35 20.45 4.09
C LYS A 91 -15.82 20.06 5.47
N ILE A 92 -15.37 18.81 5.64
CA ILE A 92 -14.74 18.34 6.88
C ILE A 92 -13.24 18.57 6.80
N ASP A 93 -12.60 18.01 5.77
CA ASP A 93 -11.17 18.14 5.56
C ASP A 93 -10.85 18.05 4.07
N LYS A 94 -10.38 19.16 3.51
CA LYS A 94 -10.06 19.28 2.09
C LYS A 94 -8.92 18.34 1.68
N LYS A 95 -7.87 18.21 2.49
CA LYS A 95 -6.72 17.36 2.17
C LYS A 95 -7.13 15.89 2.15
N VAL A 96 -7.87 15.45 3.16
CA VAL A 96 -8.35 14.07 3.24
C VAL A 96 -9.28 13.76 2.06
N ALA A 97 -10.16 14.69 1.70
CA ALA A 97 -11.05 14.53 0.54
C ALA A 97 -10.29 14.39 -0.79
N GLU A 98 -9.20 15.15 -0.99
CA GLU A 98 -8.33 15.02 -2.17
C GLU A 98 -7.65 13.64 -2.24
N TYR A 99 -7.22 13.10 -1.09
CA TYR A 99 -6.69 11.74 -1.05
C TYR A 99 -7.77 10.69 -1.28
N ILE A 100 -8.97 10.83 -0.73
CA ILE A 100 -10.09 9.91 -0.99
C ILE A 100 -10.48 9.93 -2.47
N ASP A 101 -10.46 11.09 -3.12
CA ASP A 101 -10.71 11.19 -4.56
C ASP A 101 -9.63 10.46 -5.38
N ALA A 102 -8.36 10.70 -5.07
CA ALA A 102 -7.25 9.99 -5.70
C ALA A 102 -7.29 8.48 -5.44
N PHE A 103 -7.74 8.07 -4.24
CA PHE A 103 -7.94 6.69 -3.85
C PHE A 103 -9.01 6.01 -4.72
N ARG A 104 -10.21 6.62 -4.86
CA ARG A 104 -11.31 6.07 -5.68
C ARG A 104 -10.93 5.95 -7.16
N GLN A 105 -9.98 6.76 -7.60
CA GLN A 105 -9.46 6.76 -8.97
C GLN A 105 -8.21 5.86 -9.15
N ASP A 106 -7.83 5.06 -8.15
CA ASP A 106 -6.64 4.19 -8.18
C ASP A 106 -5.31 4.95 -8.45
N LYS A 107 -5.24 6.24 -8.07
CA LYS A 107 -4.08 7.12 -8.33
C LYS A 107 -3.04 7.13 -7.21
N ILE A 108 -3.38 6.65 -6.01
CA ILE A 108 -2.44 6.57 -4.89
C ILE A 108 -1.40 5.49 -5.18
N LYS A 109 -0.12 5.84 -5.00
CA LYS A 109 0.99 4.89 -5.12
C LYS A 109 1.36 4.33 -3.75
N GLN A 110 1.89 3.11 -3.75
CA GLN A 110 2.31 2.42 -2.53
C GLN A 110 3.64 1.69 -2.74
N ILE A 111 4.36 1.52 -1.64
CA ILE A 111 5.48 0.59 -1.52
C ILE A 111 4.89 -0.76 -1.10
N PRO A 112 5.12 -1.84 -1.86
CA PRO A 112 4.64 -3.16 -1.48
C PRO A 112 5.33 -3.65 -0.21
N GLY A 113 4.59 -4.40 0.61
CA GLY A 113 5.16 -5.11 1.76
C GLY A 113 5.92 -6.37 1.34
N GLY A 114 6.63 -6.96 2.30
CA GLY A 114 7.39 -8.19 2.09
C GLY A 114 8.27 -8.54 3.28
N GLY A 115 8.63 -9.82 3.44
CA GLY A 115 9.57 -10.26 4.46
C GLY A 115 9.13 -10.01 5.91
N GLY A 116 7.83 -9.86 6.17
CA GLY A 116 7.28 -9.52 7.49
C GLY A 116 7.08 -8.01 7.73
N VAL A 117 7.40 -7.17 6.75
CA VAL A 117 7.17 -5.72 6.82
C VAL A 117 5.94 -5.34 5.99
N TYR A 118 5.02 -4.60 6.59
CA TYR A 118 3.84 -4.07 5.90
C TYR A 118 4.22 -3.07 4.80
N GLY A 119 3.36 -3.01 3.78
CA GLY A 119 3.45 -1.98 2.75
C GLY A 119 3.18 -0.59 3.31
N LYS A 120 3.50 0.44 2.53
CA LYS A 120 3.28 1.84 2.92
C LYS A 120 2.70 2.62 1.76
N LEU A 121 1.61 3.31 2.02
CA LEU A 121 1.07 4.31 1.11
C LEU A 121 2.03 5.50 0.97
N LEU A 122 2.03 6.11 -0.21
CA LEU A 122 2.84 7.28 -0.51
C LEU A 122 1.98 8.55 -0.62
N PRO A 123 2.53 9.71 -0.22
CA PRO A 123 1.92 11.00 -0.52
C PRO A 123 1.63 11.18 -2.01
N LEU A 124 0.56 11.92 -2.34
CA LEU A 124 0.17 12.19 -3.72
C LEU A 124 1.33 12.80 -4.52
N GLY A 125 1.46 12.37 -5.77
CA GLY A 125 2.53 12.80 -6.68
C GLY A 125 3.88 12.11 -6.47
N LYS A 126 4.10 11.39 -5.35
CA LYS A 126 5.34 10.64 -5.14
C LYS A 126 5.30 9.30 -5.87
N LYS A 127 6.41 8.94 -6.50
CA LYS A 127 6.62 7.63 -7.12
C LYS A 127 7.36 6.71 -6.13
N PRO A 128 7.01 5.42 -6.07
CA PRO A 128 7.73 4.46 -5.25
C PRO A 128 9.14 4.27 -5.82
N LYS A 129 10.16 4.48 -4.99
CA LYS A 129 11.53 4.06 -5.30
C LYS A 129 11.70 2.65 -4.76
N ILE A 130 11.57 1.66 -5.64
CA ILE A 130 11.75 0.25 -5.28
C ILE A 130 13.03 -0.23 -5.94
N GLU A 131 14.02 -0.54 -5.13
CA GLU A 131 15.23 -1.20 -5.58
C GLU A 131 15.06 -2.70 -5.36
N PHE A 132 14.85 -3.44 -6.45
CA PHE A 132 14.86 -4.89 -6.40
C PHE A 132 16.31 -5.38 -6.32
N PHE A 133 16.58 -6.27 -5.37
CA PHE A 133 17.86 -6.96 -5.32
C PHE A 133 18.10 -7.69 -6.65
N LYS A 134 19.19 -7.37 -7.33
CA LYS A 134 19.64 -8.09 -8.52
C LYS A 134 20.77 -9.01 -8.14
N TYR A 135 20.56 -10.32 -8.30
CA TYR A 135 21.64 -11.28 -8.12
C TYR A 135 22.69 -11.06 -9.21
N ARG A 136 23.91 -10.65 -8.81
CA ARG A 136 25.08 -10.54 -9.70
C ARG A 136 25.96 -11.76 -9.46
N GLN A 137 26.17 -12.55 -10.51
CA GLN A 137 27.15 -13.63 -10.48
C GLN A 137 28.54 -13.00 -10.45
N LYS A 138 29.35 -13.32 -9.43
CA LYS A 138 30.73 -12.85 -9.36
C LYS A 138 31.52 -13.43 -10.54
N SER A 139 32.32 -12.60 -11.18
CA SER A 139 33.26 -13.06 -12.22
C SER A 139 34.43 -13.80 -11.57
N LEU A 140 35.13 -14.64 -12.35
CA LEU A 140 36.32 -15.39 -11.90
C LEU A 140 37.44 -14.46 -11.38
N SER A 141 37.45 -13.20 -11.81
CA SER A 141 38.35 -12.14 -11.35
C SER A 141 37.96 -11.50 -10.01
N GLU A 142 36.77 -11.77 -9.50
CA GLU A 142 36.24 -11.25 -8.22
C GLU A 142 36.28 -12.28 -7.07
N PHE A 143 36.89 -13.45 -7.34
CA PHE A 143 37.24 -14.49 -6.36
C PHE A 143 38.72 -14.39 -6.00
#